data_AF-A0A453G5P4-F1
#
_entry.id   AF-A0A453G5P4-F1
#
_cell.length_a   1.000
_cell.length_b   1.000
_cell.length_c   1.000
_cell.angle_alpha   90.00
_cell.angle_beta   90.00
_cell.angle_gamma   90.00
#
_symmetry.space_group_name_H-M   'P 1'
#
loop_
_entity.id
_entity.type
_entity.pdbx_description
1 polymer ?
#
loop_
_entity_poly.entity_id
_entity_poly.type
_entity_poly.pdbx_seq_one_letter_code
_entity_poly.pdbx_strand_id
1 'polypeptide(L)'
;MNSGHYPMWDEEHPAHFVGHSAGAQVIRLLQQMLHDKAFDGYENTSENWVVSVTSLSGVLNGSTTAYLGGIRPEDGRSIRFVCLAQIYRVGTTIYHWLDIPWLRRYYDFGFDHFGMSWRTVGVSGLPSLLAGTSGPFATGDWILPDLTIQNAARMNADVRTFPDTFYFSYATRRTTKFCGITVPSGVMHIHPLVFIHVMQLCRWRHFAAEPPCKGYRDEDWEDNDGALNTISMTHPRIPVEHPSIFVEDDSDCHQLQPGIWYYKIVEADHMTFVMNRPKGSVQFDLIYDNIFRNCRKNVFRTAPLTLPNQNST
;
A
#
# COMPACT_ATOMS: atom_id res chain seq x y z
N MET A 1 17.48 -1.43 23.88
CA MET A 1 16.56 -2.31 23.14
C MET A 1 15.25 -1.56 23.00
N ASN A 2 14.85 -1.17 21.80
CA ASN A 2 13.51 -0.62 21.60
C ASN A 2 12.53 -1.77 21.78
N SER A 3 11.74 -1.73 22.84
CA SER A 3 10.60 -2.65 23.01
C SER A 3 9.61 -2.41 21.87
N GLY A 4 9.11 -3.48 21.24
CA GLY A 4 8.07 -3.37 20.22
C GLY A 4 6.85 -2.62 20.76
N HIS A 5 6.11 -1.94 19.88
CA HIS A 5 4.96 -1.11 20.30
C HIS A 5 3.81 -1.91 20.90
N TYR A 6 3.70 -3.20 20.54
CA TYR A 6 2.72 -4.12 21.10
C TYR A 6 3.40 -5.45 21.48
N PRO A 7 4.06 -5.53 22.66
CA PRO A 7 4.91 -6.67 23.03
C PRO A 7 4.16 -7.99 23.22
N MET A 8 2.86 -7.92 23.47
CA MET A 8 1.98 -9.07 23.69
C MET A 8 1.35 -9.60 22.40
N TRP A 9 1.76 -9.08 21.23
CA TRP A 9 1.16 -9.46 19.95
C TRP A 9 1.42 -10.95 19.65
N ASP A 10 0.34 -11.72 19.61
CA ASP A 10 0.31 -13.14 19.30
C ASP A 10 -1.09 -13.53 18.75
N GLU A 11 -1.38 -14.83 18.68
CA GLU A 11 -2.67 -15.34 18.19
C GLU A 11 -3.82 -15.08 19.17
N GLU A 12 -3.54 -15.06 20.48
CA GLU A 12 -4.49 -14.73 21.54
C GLU A 12 -4.73 -13.21 21.68
N HIS A 13 -3.78 -12.40 21.23
CA HIS A 13 -3.82 -10.94 21.21
C HIS A 13 -3.60 -10.40 19.79
N PRO A 14 -4.49 -10.74 18.84
CA PRO A 14 -4.30 -10.37 17.44
C PRO A 14 -4.63 -8.90 17.21
N ALA A 15 -4.10 -8.33 16.12
CA ALA A 15 -4.22 -6.91 15.82
C ALA A 15 -5.02 -6.63 14.54
N HIS A 16 -5.64 -5.46 14.50
CA HIS A 16 -6.23 -4.89 13.29
C HIS A 16 -5.21 -3.97 12.61
N PHE A 17 -4.99 -4.17 11.31
CA PHE A 17 -4.04 -3.38 10.54
C PHE A 17 -4.76 -2.47 9.55
N VAL A 18 -4.33 -1.20 9.49
CA VAL A 18 -4.83 -0.20 8.55
C VAL A 18 -3.65 0.33 7.74
N GLY A 19 -3.67 0.09 6.43
CA GLY A 19 -2.62 0.50 5.51
C GLY A 19 -3.11 1.51 4.51
N HIS A 20 -2.45 2.67 4.45
CA HIS A 20 -2.63 3.63 3.37
C HIS A 20 -1.64 3.35 2.24
N SER A 21 -2.08 3.50 0.98
CA SER A 21 -1.22 3.39 -0.20
C SER A 21 -0.42 2.06 -0.22
N ALA A 22 0.90 2.11 -0.38
CA ALA A 22 1.77 0.93 -0.32
C ALA A 22 1.69 0.16 1.01
N GLY A 23 1.32 0.82 2.11
CA GLY A 23 1.19 0.17 3.41
C GLY A 23 0.18 -0.99 3.41
N ALA A 24 -0.82 -0.94 2.54
CA ALA A 24 -1.77 -2.05 2.38
C ALA A 24 -1.11 -3.32 1.81
N GLN A 25 -0.19 -3.18 0.85
CA GLN A 25 0.59 -4.32 0.35
C GLN A 25 1.55 -4.84 1.42
N VAL A 26 2.20 -3.95 2.17
CA VAL A 26 3.11 -4.34 3.27
C VAL A 26 2.38 -5.18 4.31
N ILE A 27 1.17 -4.79 4.72
CA ILE A 27 0.37 -5.56 5.69
C ILE A 27 0.03 -6.95 5.15
N ARG A 28 -0.36 -7.05 3.88
CA ARG A 28 -0.65 -8.35 3.25
C ARG A 28 0.59 -9.24 3.20
N LEU A 29 1.75 -8.67 2.85
CA LEU A 29 3.01 -9.40 2.86
C LEU A 29 3.38 -9.84 4.27
N LEU A 30 3.25 -8.96 5.26
CA LEU A 30 3.48 -9.28 6.67
C LEU A 30 2.61 -10.47 7.10
N GLN A 31 1.32 -10.46 6.76
CA GLN A 31 0.42 -11.56 7.08
C GLN A 31 0.84 -12.87 6.43
N GLN A 32 1.26 -12.84 5.15
CA GLN A 32 1.79 -14.00 4.45
C GLN A 32 3.10 -14.50 5.10
N MET A 33 4.00 -13.60 5.49
CA MET A 33 5.24 -13.95 6.20
C MET A 33 4.98 -14.57 7.57
N LEU A 34 3.94 -14.14 8.29
CA LEU A 34 3.51 -14.77 9.54
C LEU A 34 3.00 -16.19 9.30
N HIS A 35 2.21 -16.41 8.24
CA HIS A 35 1.76 -17.75 7.85
C HIS A 35 2.93 -18.66 7.47
N ASP A 36 3.87 -18.13 6.69
CA ASP A 36 5.03 -18.88 6.18
C ASP A 36 6.15 -19.03 7.22
N LYS A 37 5.98 -18.47 8.43
CA LYS A 37 6.95 -18.49 9.52
C LYS A 37 8.31 -17.93 9.12
N ALA A 38 8.30 -16.83 8.37
CA ALA A 38 9.49 -16.24 7.75
C ALA A 38 10.41 -15.50 8.75
N PHE A 39 10.10 -15.50 10.04
CA PHE A 39 10.83 -14.75 11.06
C PHE A 39 11.66 -15.69 11.93
N ASP A 40 12.98 -15.72 11.70
CA ASP A 40 13.92 -16.53 12.47
C ASP A 40 13.76 -16.32 13.99
N GLY A 41 13.55 -17.43 14.72
CA GLY A 41 13.34 -17.41 16.16
C GLY A 41 11.87 -17.21 16.59
N TYR A 42 10.94 -17.09 15.66
CA TYR A 42 9.49 -16.94 15.90
C TYR A 42 8.68 -17.99 15.12
N GLU A 43 8.95 -19.26 15.40
CA GLU A 43 8.37 -20.43 14.72
C GLU A 43 6.86 -20.66 14.99
N ASN A 44 6.30 -19.95 15.97
CA ASN A 44 4.89 -20.00 16.36
C ASN A 44 4.04 -18.88 15.76
N THR A 45 4.58 -18.14 14.78
CA THR A 45 3.82 -17.14 14.04
C THR A 45 2.70 -17.79 13.23
N SER A 46 1.61 -17.02 13.05
CA SER A 46 0.44 -17.42 12.27
C SER A 46 -0.22 -16.18 11.65
N GLU A 47 -0.88 -16.35 10.51
CA GLU A 47 -1.78 -15.36 9.92
C GLU A 47 -2.87 -14.87 10.88
N ASN A 48 -3.22 -15.69 11.89
CA ASN A 48 -4.27 -15.39 12.87
C ASN A 48 -3.89 -14.29 13.86
N TRP A 49 -2.62 -13.90 13.90
CA TRP A 49 -2.16 -12.70 14.60
C TRP A 49 -2.76 -11.41 13.99
N VAL A 50 -3.41 -11.53 12.82
CA VAL A 50 -4.10 -10.46 12.09
C VAL A 50 -5.61 -10.72 12.07
N VAL A 51 -6.37 -9.90 12.80
CA VAL A 51 -7.85 -9.98 12.80
C VAL A 51 -8.43 -9.40 11.51
N SER A 52 -7.89 -8.27 11.07
CA SER A 52 -8.36 -7.60 9.86
C SER A 52 -7.29 -6.79 9.16
N VAL A 53 -7.41 -6.69 7.84
CA VAL A 53 -6.62 -5.81 6.99
C VAL A 53 -7.54 -4.78 6.35
N THR A 54 -7.31 -3.51 6.63
CA THR A 54 -8.01 -2.39 6.01
C THR A 54 -7.08 -1.65 5.07
N SER A 55 -7.47 -1.54 3.81
CA SER A 55 -6.77 -0.79 2.78
C SER A 55 -7.44 0.59 2.56
N LEU A 56 -6.67 1.66 2.70
CA LEU A 56 -7.09 3.02 2.37
C LEU A 56 -6.30 3.47 1.14
N SER A 57 -6.96 3.63 -0.01
CA SER A 57 -6.27 3.95 -1.26
C SER A 57 -5.08 3.01 -1.54
N GLY A 58 -5.21 1.71 -1.28
CA GLY A 58 -4.07 0.79 -1.37
C GLY A 58 -3.68 0.46 -2.79
N VAL A 59 -2.40 0.18 -3.04
CA VAL A 59 -1.90 -0.22 -4.37
C VAL A 59 -1.98 -1.72 -4.58
N LEU A 60 -3.18 -2.32 -4.47
CA LEU A 60 -3.31 -3.79 -4.41
C LEU A 60 -2.99 -4.50 -5.74
N ASN A 61 -3.03 -3.78 -6.87
CA ASN A 61 -2.72 -4.33 -8.21
C ASN A 61 -1.62 -3.57 -8.94
N GLY A 62 -0.83 -2.74 -8.24
CA GLY A 62 0.14 -1.84 -8.88
C GLY A 62 -0.52 -0.57 -9.41
N SER A 63 0.23 0.30 -10.06
CA SER A 63 -0.28 1.59 -10.54
C SER A 63 0.50 2.06 -11.74
N THR A 64 -0.20 2.70 -12.66
CA THR A 64 0.42 3.37 -13.80
C THR A 64 1.35 4.52 -13.38
N THR A 65 1.20 5.01 -12.14
CA THR A 65 2.11 5.97 -11.50
C THR A 65 3.55 5.49 -11.41
N ALA A 66 3.79 4.19 -11.27
CA ALA A 66 5.16 3.67 -11.24
C ALA A 66 5.89 3.97 -12.56
N TYR A 67 5.19 3.85 -13.69
CA TYR A 67 5.74 4.15 -15.01
C TYR A 67 5.87 5.66 -15.26
N LEU A 68 4.89 6.47 -14.80
CA LEU A 68 5.02 7.93 -14.80
C LEU A 68 6.21 8.41 -13.97
N GLY A 69 6.46 7.75 -12.83
CA GLY A 69 7.62 7.99 -11.96
C GLY A 69 8.95 7.65 -12.62
N GLY A 70 8.93 6.85 -13.69
CA GLY A 70 10.08 6.56 -14.53
C GLY A 70 10.51 5.10 -14.56
N ILE A 71 9.73 4.17 -13.99
CA ILE A 71 9.98 2.74 -14.19
C ILE A 71 9.66 2.37 -15.64
N ARG A 72 10.51 1.53 -16.24
CA ARG A 72 10.36 1.00 -17.59
C ARG A 72 9.25 -0.06 -17.60
N PRO A 73 8.23 0.06 -18.47
CA PRO A 73 7.17 -0.94 -18.56
C PRO A 73 7.66 -2.30 -19.08
N GLU A 74 8.78 -2.34 -19.80
CA GLU A 74 9.31 -3.57 -20.41
C GLU A 74 9.72 -4.62 -19.36
N ASP A 75 10.33 -4.20 -18.26
CA ASP A 75 10.78 -5.11 -17.19
C ASP A 75 10.12 -4.84 -15.83
N GLY A 76 9.48 -3.68 -15.65
CA GLY A 76 8.83 -3.29 -14.39
C GLY A 76 9.80 -2.99 -13.26
N ARG A 77 11.08 -2.78 -13.55
CA ARG A 77 12.12 -2.65 -12.51
C ARG A 77 13.15 -1.59 -12.85
N SER A 78 13.59 -1.53 -14.10
CA SER A 78 14.62 -0.58 -14.52
C SER A 78 14.08 0.84 -14.55
N ILE A 79 14.92 1.80 -14.17
CA ILE A 79 14.57 3.22 -14.23
C ILE A 79 14.95 3.76 -15.62
N ARG A 80 14.13 4.66 -16.17
CA ARG A 80 14.44 5.41 -17.40
C ARG A 80 15.69 6.27 -17.18
N PHE A 81 16.45 6.51 -18.25
CA PHE A 81 17.70 7.28 -18.14
C PHE A 81 17.46 8.74 -17.73
N VAL A 82 16.35 9.34 -18.17
CA VAL A 82 15.96 10.71 -17.82
C VAL A 82 14.55 10.71 -17.23
N CYS A 83 14.45 10.80 -15.90
CA CYS A 83 13.19 10.93 -15.17
C CYS A 83 13.43 11.44 -13.72
N LEU A 84 12.37 11.88 -13.05
CA LEU A 84 12.44 12.35 -11.66
C LEU A 84 12.97 11.27 -10.70
N ALA A 85 12.63 9.99 -10.91
CA ALA A 85 13.17 8.90 -10.10
C ALA A 85 14.71 8.81 -10.11
N GLN A 86 15.40 9.24 -11.18
CA GLN A 86 16.87 9.27 -11.19
C GLN A 86 17.43 10.32 -10.22
N ILE A 87 16.75 11.45 -10.07
CA ILE A 87 17.15 12.51 -9.14
C ILE A 87 16.99 12.00 -7.70
N TYR A 88 15.85 11.37 -7.38
CA TYR A 88 15.63 10.77 -6.08
C TYR A 88 16.60 9.63 -5.80
N ARG A 89 16.90 8.78 -6.80
CA ARG A 89 17.91 7.73 -6.70
C ARG A 89 19.27 8.29 -6.31
N VAL A 90 19.79 9.25 -7.07
CA VAL A 90 21.10 9.86 -6.78
C VAL A 90 21.09 10.56 -5.41
N GLY A 91 20.04 11.31 -5.11
CA GLY A 91 19.88 12.02 -3.84
C GLY A 91 19.88 11.08 -2.63
N THR A 92 19.08 10.01 -2.68
CA THR A 92 19.01 8.98 -1.62
C THR A 92 20.31 8.19 -1.50
N THR A 93 20.96 7.85 -2.61
CA THR A 93 22.29 7.22 -2.59
C THR A 93 23.32 8.11 -1.87
N ILE A 94 23.42 9.39 -2.23
CA ILE A 94 24.35 10.33 -1.58
C ILE A 94 23.99 10.51 -0.10
N TYR A 95 22.70 10.65 0.21
CA TYR A 95 22.18 10.80 1.57
C TYR A 95 22.64 9.66 2.49
N HIS A 96 22.41 8.41 2.08
CA HIS A 96 22.80 7.24 2.86
C HIS A 96 24.31 7.01 2.86
N TRP A 97 24.99 7.33 1.75
CA TRP A 97 26.44 7.23 1.70
C TRP A 97 27.12 8.22 2.64
N LEU A 98 26.64 9.47 2.75
CA LEU A 98 27.19 10.45 3.68
C LEU A 98 26.96 10.08 5.16
N ASP A 99 25.88 9.35 5.46
CA ASP A 99 25.57 8.78 6.79
C ASP A 99 25.68 9.83 7.92
N ILE A 100 25.03 10.97 7.72
CA ILE A 100 25.07 12.11 8.64
C ILE A 100 24.07 11.88 9.79
N PRO A 101 24.53 11.72 11.06
CA PRO A 101 23.65 11.24 12.13
C PRO A 101 22.46 12.14 12.46
N TRP A 102 22.65 13.47 12.45
CA TRP A 102 21.56 14.41 12.76
C TRP A 102 20.50 14.45 11.66
N LEU A 103 20.91 14.27 10.41
CA LEU A 103 20.02 14.27 9.26
C LEU A 103 19.19 12.98 9.24
N ARG A 104 19.84 11.84 9.51
CA ARG A 104 19.18 10.53 9.68
C ARG A 104 18.18 10.51 10.82
N ARG A 105 18.50 11.18 11.94
CA ARG A 105 17.55 11.35 13.06
C ARG A 105 16.34 12.21 12.67
N TYR A 106 16.51 13.16 11.76
CA TYR A 106 15.40 14.00 11.29
C TYR A 106 14.48 13.24 10.33
N TYR A 107 15.03 12.48 9.38
CA TYR A 107 14.25 11.66 8.45
C TYR A 107 15.07 10.50 7.88
N ASP A 108 14.65 9.24 8.09
CA ASP A 108 15.33 8.07 7.53
C ASP A 108 14.55 7.50 6.34
N PHE A 109 15.21 7.27 5.19
CA PHE A 109 14.59 6.67 4.01
C PHE A 109 14.58 5.12 4.06
N GLY A 110 15.20 4.51 5.07
CA GLY A 110 15.02 3.08 5.38
C GLY A 110 15.94 2.11 4.63
N PHE A 111 17.00 2.56 3.97
CA PHE A 111 17.94 1.70 3.25
C PHE A 111 19.14 1.18 4.07
N ASP A 112 19.05 1.20 5.40
CA ASP A 112 20.16 0.81 6.29
C ASP A 112 20.67 -0.62 6.07
N HIS A 113 19.77 -1.55 5.76
CA HIS A 113 20.09 -2.95 5.52
C HIS A 113 20.96 -3.17 4.26
N PHE A 114 21.06 -2.18 3.37
CA PHE A 114 21.98 -2.22 2.22
C PHE A 114 23.41 -1.76 2.55
N GLY A 115 23.66 -1.25 3.76
CA GLY A 115 25.01 -0.93 4.22
C GLY A 115 25.74 0.13 3.38
N MET A 116 25.03 1.12 2.83
CA MET A 116 25.58 2.08 1.86
C MET A 116 26.50 3.17 2.45
N SER A 117 26.62 3.25 3.79
CA SER A 117 27.43 4.28 4.47
C SER A 117 28.89 4.29 4.00
N TRP A 118 29.47 5.48 3.87
CA TRP A 118 30.91 5.64 3.60
C TRP A 118 31.79 4.95 4.64
N ARG A 119 31.28 4.73 5.86
CA ARG A 119 31.96 3.96 6.91
C ARG A 119 32.05 2.47 6.58
N THR A 120 31.11 1.96 5.78
CA THR A 120 31.02 0.56 5.36
C THR A 120 31.71 0.34 4.01
N VAL A 121 31.39 1.15 3.00
CA VAL A 121 31.86 0.95 1.61
C VAL A 121 32.99 1.89 1.17
N GLY A 122 33.37 2.87 1.99
CA GLY A 122 34.39 3.85 1.66
C GLY A 122 34.01 4.81 0.53
N VAL A 123 34.97 5.65 0.12
CA VAL A 123 34.82 6.59 -1.01
C VAL A 123 34.82 5.85 -2.36
N SER A 124 35.56 4.74 -2.44
CA SER A 124 35.60 3.88 -3.63
C SER A 124 34.29 3.17 -3.92
N GLY A 125 33.39 3.02 -2.93
CA GLY A 125 32.06 2.43 -3.11
C GLY A 125 31.01 3.38 -3.69
N LEU A 126 31.23 4.70 -3.65
CA LEU A 126 30.24 5.66 -4.15
C LEU A 126 29.97 5.54 -5.66
N PRO A 127 30.97 5.37 -6.54
CA PRO A 127 30.72 5.18 -7.96
C PRO A 127 29.86 3.95 -8.28
N SER A 128 30.03 2.83 -7.57
CA SER A 128 29.23 1.62 -7.81
C SER A 128 27.77 1.78 -7.37
N LEU A 129 27.54 2.46 -6.25
CA LEU A 129 26.20 2.84 -5.79
C LEU A 129 25.52 3.80 -6.78
N LEU A 130 26.23 4.83 -7.24
CA LEU A 130 25.70 5.80 -8.21
C LEU A 130 25.48 5.19 -9.60
N ALA A 131 26.31 4.24 -10.03
CA ALA A 131 26.11 3.48 -11.24
C ALA A 131 24.94 2.49 -11.14
N GLY A 132 24.44 2.21 -9.93
CA GLY A 132 23.37 1.23 -9.70
C GLY A 132 23.83 -0.21 -9.88
N THR A 133 25.13 -0.50 -9.70
CA THR A 133 25.67 -1.86 -9.72
C THR A 133 25.65 -2.52 -8.32
N SER A 134 25.37 -1.73 -7.28
CA SER A 134 25.23 -2.18 -5.89
C SER A 134 24.10 -1.40 -5.20
N GLY A 135 23.59 -1.95 -4.08
CA GLY A 135 22.50 -1.35 -3.30
C GLY A 135 21.09 -1.61 -3.85
N PRO A 136 20.06 -0.91 -3.33
CA PRO A 136 18.64 -1.20 -3.60
C PRO A 136 18.28 -1.08 -5.09
N PHE A 137 18.92 -0.13 -5.78
CA PHE A 137 18.62 0.16 -7.17
C PHE A 137 19.20 -0.87 -8.14
N ALA A 138 20.20 -1.65 -7.72
CA ALA A 138 20.75 -2.76 -8.50
C ALA A 138 19.81 -3.97 -8.46
N THR A 139 19.31 -4.29 -7.26
CA THR A 139 18.41 -5.42 -6.99
C THR A 139 16.95 -5.13 -7.32
N GLY A 140 16.59 -3.87 -7.57
CA GLY A 140 15.19 -3.48 -7.73
C GLY A 140 14.39 -3.62 -6.44
N ASP A 141 15.07 -3.80 -5.31
CA ASP A 141 14.47 -4.01 -4.00
C ASP A 141 14.24 -2.64 -3.32
N TRP A 142 13.22 -1.95 -3.81
CA TRP A 142 12.75 -0.66 -3.34
C TRP A 142 11.33 -0.43 -3.87
N ILE A 143 10.68 0.63 -3.40
CA ILE A 143 9.24 0.77 -3.55
C ILE A 143 8.72 0.83 -4.99
N LEU A 144 9.36 1.55 -5.93
CA LEU A 144 8.73 1.81 -7.24
C LEU A 144 8.53 0.54 -8.10
N PRO A 145 9.49 -0.40 -8.17
CA PRO A 145 9.26 -1.70 -8.79
C PRO A 145 8.02 -2.41 -8.26
N ASP A 146 7.80 -2.47 -6.94
CA ASP A 146 6.65 -3.15 -6.34
C ASP A 146 5.31 -2.48 -6.70
N LEU A 147 5.34 -1.17 -6.98
CA LEU A 147 4.17 -0.43 -7.46
C LEU A 147 3.83 -0.71 -8.93
N THR A 148 4.64 -1.44 -9.69
CA THR A 148 4.27 -1.78 -11.08
C THR A 148 3.20 -2.86 -11.13
N ILE A 149 2.38 -2.85 -12.18
CA ILE A 149 1.26 -3.79 -12.34
C ILE A 149 1.77 -5.23 -12.42
N GLN A 150 2.88 -5.47 -13.14
CA GLN A 150 3.48 -6.79 -13.27
C GLN A 150 4.04 -7.34 -11.95
N ASN A 151 4.69 -6.50 -11.13
CA ASN A 151 5.23 -6.96 -9.84
C ASN A 151 4.13 -7.14 -8.80
N ALA A 152 3.13 -6.25 -8.77
CA ALA A 152 1.96 -6.44 -7.94
C ALA A 152 1.19 -7.71 -8.32
N ALA A 153 1.10 -8.04 -9.61
CA ALA A 153 0.54 -9.32 -10.04
C ALA A 153 1.37 -10.52 -9.54
N ARG A 154 2.70 -10.49 -9.66
CA ARG A 154 3.56 -11.55 -9.09
C ARG A 154 3.33 -11.70 -7.58
N MET A 155 3.32 -10.58 -6.85
CA MET A 155 3.05 -10.57 -5.41
C MET A 155 1.66 -11.15 -5.07
N ASN A 156 0.63 -10.79 -5.83
CA ASN A 156 -0.73 -11.32 -5.62
C ASN A 156 -0.85 -12.81 -5.93
N ALA A 157 0.02 -13.38 -6.76
CA ALA A 157 0.05 -14.82 -6.99
C ALA A 157 0.55 -15.60 -5.75
N ASP A 158 1.46 -14.97 -4.98
CA ASP A 158 2.09 -15.60 -3.81
C ASP A 158 1.36 -15.26 -2.51
N VAL A 159 0.80 -14.04 -2.40
CA VAL A 159 0.18 -13.50 -1.18
C VAL A 159 -1.32 -13.74 -1.16
N ARG A 160 -1.77 -14.59 -0.23
CA ARG A 160 -3.15 -15.09 -0.15
C ARG A 160 -4.11 -14.15 0.58
N THR A 161 -5.38 -14.46 0.46
CA THR A 161 -6.44 -13.96 1.35
C THR A 161 -6.83 -15.08 2.30
N PHE A 162 -6.62 -14.86 3.60
CA PHE A 162 -6.78 -15.89 4.61
C PHE A 162 -8.25 -16.02 5.04
N PRO A 163 -8.77 -17.26 5.16
CA PRO A 163 -10.19 -17.52 5.41
C PRO A 163 -10.66 -16.94 6.76
N ASP A 164 -9.72 -16.73 7.66
CA ASP A 164 -9.94 -16.33 9.03
C ASP A 164 -9.68 -14.83 9.27
N THR A 165 -9.49 -14.02 8.24
CA THR A 165 -9.21 -12.59 8.38
C THR A 165 -10.25 -11.74 7.65
N PHE A 166 -10.65 -10.62 8.24
CA PHE A 166 -11.54 -9.66 7.59
C PHE A 166 -10.75 -8.69 6.70
N TYR A 167 -11.19 -8.48 5.45
CA TYR A 167 -10.53 -7.57 4.53
C TYR A 167 -11.47 -6.44 4.11
N PHE A 168 -11.01 -5.20 4.25
CA PHE A 168 -11.75 -4.01 3.84
C PHE A 168 -10.91 -3.17 2.89
N SER A 169 -11.54 -2.58 1.89
CA SER A 169 -10.88 -1.61 1.02
C SER A 169 -11.73 -0.38 0.75
N TYR A 170 -11.12 0.78 0.94
CA TYR A 170 -11.69 2.06 0.58
C TYR A 170 -10.91 2.59 -0.62
N ALA A 171 -11.41 2.24 -1.81
CA ALA A 171 -10.87 2.68 -3.08
C ALA A 171 -11.28 4.13 -3.32
N THR A 172 -10.35 4.96 -3.77
CA THR A 172 -10.56 6.41 -3.90
C THR A 172 -10.60 6.84 -5.34
N ARG A 173 -11.44 7.84 -5.63
CA ARG A 173 -11.66 8.36 -6.97
C ARG A 173 -11.87 9.87 -6.93
N ARG A 174 -11.25 10.56 -7.89
CA ARG A 174 -11.47 11.99 -8.18
C ARG A 174 -11.61 12.27 -9.67
N THR A 175 -12.17 11.33 -10.40
CA THR A 175 -12.37 11.35 -11.84
C THR A 175 -13.84 11.19 -12.18
N THR A 176 -14.26 11.72 -13.33
CA THR A 176 -15.61 11.64 -13.87
C THR A 176 -15.54 11.41 -15.37
N LYS A 177 -16.62 10.88 -15.96
CA LYS A 177 -16.70 10.66 -17.40
C LYS A 177 -17.42 11.82 -18.08
N PHE A 178 -16.76 12.47 -19.02
CA PHE A 178 -17.32 13.51 -19.87
C PHE A 178 -17.19 13.10 -21.34
N CYS A 179 -18.33 12.93 -22.03
CA CYS A 179 -18.37 12.46 -23.43
C CYS A 179 -17.58 11.16 -23.68
N GLY A 180 -17.61 10.23 -22.73
CA GLY A 180 -16.87 8.96 -22.82
C GLY A 180 -15.38 9.05 -22.48
N ILE A 181 -14.88 10.24 -22.11
CA ILE A 181 -13.49 10.47 -21.72
C ILE A 181 -13.42 10.67 -20.21
N THR A 182 -12.51 9.97 -19.54
CA THR A 182 -12.25 10.13 -18.11
C THR A 182 -11.44 11.41 -17.87
N VAL A 183 -11.96 12.31 -17.02
CA VAL A 183 -11.39 13.62 -16.70
C VAL A 183 -11.44 13.87 -15.19
N PRO A 184 -10.63 14.80 -14.64
CA PRO A 184 -10.72 15.17 -13.23
C PRO A 184 -12.12 15.69 -12.85
N SER A 185 -12.64 15.26 -11.70
CA SER A 185 -13.97 15.61 -11.17
C SER A 185 -14.15 17.08 -10.74
N GLY A 186 -13.08 17.88 -10.78
CA GLY A 186 -13.13 19.33 -10.53
C GLY A 186 -11.89 19.85 -9.80
N VAL A 187 -11.41 21.03 -10.21
CA VAL A 187 -10.15 21.62 -9.71
C VAL A 187 -10.21 21.97 -8.21
N MET A 188 -11.39 22.32 -7.68
CA MET A 188 -11.55 22.77 -6.29
C MET A 188 -11.59 21.63 -5.25
N HIS A 189 -11.77 20.38 -5.70
CA HIS A 189 -11.94 19.20 -4.84
C HIS A 189 -10.72 18.27 -4.83
N ILE A 190 -9.69 18.61 -5.61
CA ILE A 190 -8.45 17.84 -5.74
C ILE A 190 -7.32 18.68 -5.18
N HIS A 191 -6.50 18.09 -4.31
CA HIS A 191 -5.34 18.77 -3.77
C HIS A 191 -4.38 19.21 -4.90
N PRO A 192 -3.89 20.48 -4.91
CA PRO A 192 -3.07 21.00 -6.01
C PRO A 192 -1.84 20.15 -6.34
N LEU A 193 -1.23 19.52 -5.33
CA LEU A 193 -0.07 18.63 -5.51
C LEU A 193 -0.34 17.40 -6.37
N VAL A 194 -1.60 16.91 -6.41
CA VAL A 194 -1.95 15.69 -7.17
C VAL A 194 -2.79 15.99 -8.41
N PHE A 195 -3.26 17.22 -8.61
CA PHE A 195 -4.13 17.57 -9.74
C PHE A 195 -3.51 17.27 -11.11
N ILE A 196 -2.24 17.61 -11.30
CA ILE A 196 -1.52 17.31 -12.56
C ILE A 196 -1.40 15.79 -12.76
N HIS A 197 -1.12 15.05 -11.68
CA HIS A 197 -1.03 13.60 -11.74
C HIS A 197 -2.38 12.95 -12.07
N VAL A 198 -3.51 13.47 -11.56
CA VAL A 198 -4.84 12.98 -11.96
C VAL A 198 -5.00 13.04 -13.47
N MET A 199 -4.65 14.17 -14.09
CA MET A 199 -4.74 14.34 -15.55
C MET A 199 -3.81 13.38 -16.30
N GLN A 200 -2.57 13.20 -15.82
CA GLN A 200 -1.61 12.27 -16.43
C GLN A 200 -2.09 10.83 -16.38
N LEU A 201 -2.65 10.40 -15.25
CA LEU A 201 -3.17 9.04 -15.06
C LEU A 201 -4.40 8.76 -15.92
N CYS A 202 -5.34 9.71 -16.06
CA CYS A 202 -6.51 9.56 -16.94
C CYS A 202 -6.13 9.24 -18.40
N ARG A 203 -4.97 9.75 -18.84
CA ARG A 203 -4.48 9.69 -20.21
C ARG A 203 -3.30 8.76 -20.40
N TRP A 204 -2.85 8.09 -19.34
CA TRP A 204 -1.74 7.16 -19.44
C TRP A 204 -2.15 5.99 -20.34
N ARG A 205 -1.20 5.54 -21.16
CA ARG A 205 -1.36 4.39 -22.04
C ARG A 205 -0.11 3.55 -21.98
N HIS A 206 -0.29 2.24 -21.92
CA HIS A 206 0.81 1.31 -21.94
C HIS A 206 1.49 1.34 -23.30
N PHE A 207 2.82 1.48 -23.29
CA PHE A 207 3.60 1.72 -24.51
C PHE A 207 4.63 0.62 -24.81
N ALA A 208 4.75 -0.41 -23.96
CA ALA A 208 5.57 -1.57 -24.27
C ALA A 208 4.81 -2.56 -25.17
N ALA A 209 5.55 -3.39 -25.91
CA ALA A 209 4.99 -4.36 -26.84
C ALA A 209 4.12 -5.44 -26.13
N GLU A 210 4.53 -5.85 -24.94
CA GLU A 210 3.80 -6.82 -24.14
C GLU A 210 3.02 -6.12 -23.02
N PRO A 211 1.75 -6.49 -22.77
CA PRO A 211 0.97 -5.94 -21.66
C PRO A 211 1.58 -6.34 -20.31
N PRO A 212 1.41 -5.53 -19.25
CA PRO A 212 2.00 -5.82 -17.94
C PRO A 212 1.40 -7.05 -17.27
N CYS A 213 0.17 -7.43 -17.65
CA CYS A 213 -0.49 -8.65 -17.19
C CYS A 213 -1.51 -9.13 -18.22
N LYS A 214 -1.94 -10.39 -18.08
CA LYS A 214 -2.96 -10.98 -18.95
C LYS A 214 -4.30 -10.25 -18.78
N GLY A 215 -4.91 -9.82 -19.89
CA GLY A 215 -6.20 -9.12 -19.87
C GLY A 215 -6.11 -7.63 -19.55
N TYR A 216 -4.90 -7.06 -19.49
CA TYR A 216 -4.71 -5.62 -19.31
C TYR A 216 -5.38 -4.81 -20.42
N ARG A 217 -6.10 -3.75 -20.03
CA ARG A 217 -6.71 -2.76 -20.92
C ARG A 217 -6.54 -1.38 -20.31
N ASP A 218 -6.06 -0.42 -21.09
CA ASP A 218 -5.81 0.93 -20.60
C ASP A 218 -7.07 1.61 -20.04
N GLU A 219 -8.24 1.34 -20.64
CA GLU A 219 -9.51 1.98 -20.25
C GLU A 219 -9.92 1.64 -18.81
N ASP A 220 -9.55 0.46 -18.33
CA ASP A 220 -9.91 0.00 -16.98
C ASP A 220 -9.08 0.73 -15.90
N TRP A 221 -8.01 1.43 -16.30
CA TRP A 221 -7.07 2.12 -15.41
C TRP A 221 -7.19 3.65 -15.45
N GLU A 222 -8.20 4.21 -16.12
CA GLU A 222 -8.30 5.68 -16.23
C GLU A 222 -8.75 6.36 -14.93
N ASP A 223 -9.70 5.75 -14.22
CA ASP A 223 -10.20 6.28 -12.95
C ASP A 223 -9.07 6.24 -11.90
N ASN A 224 -8.88 7.35 -11.20
CA ASN A 224 -7.79 7.50 -10.22
C ASN A 224 -8.09 8.59 -9.17
N ASP A 225 -7.24 8.64 -8.13
CA ASP A 225 -7.29 9.61 -7.02
C ASP A 225 -6.12 10.61 -7.03
N GLY A 226 -5.32 10.63 -8.10
CA GLY A 226 -4.14 11.47 -8.26
C GLY A 226 -2.82 10.84 -7.84
N ALA A 227 -2.83 9.66 -7.22
CA ALA A 227 -1.61 8.88 -7.03
C ALA A 227 -1.74 7.44 -7.50
N LEU A 228 -2.92 6.83 -7.45
CA LEU A 228 -3.12 5.45 -7.91
C LEU A 228 -4.43 5.34 -8.70
N ASN A 229 -4.49 4.32 -9.56
CA ASN A 229 -5.69 4.00 -10.32
C ASN A 229 -6.73 3.32 -9.41
N THR A 230 -8.00 3.73 -9.48
CA THR A 230 -9.07 3.28 -8.59
C THR A 230 -9.30 1.78 -8.67
N ILE A 231 -9.20 1.18 -9.87
CA ILE A 231 -9.31 -0.27 -10.06
C ILE A 231 -8.31 -1.04 -9.20
N SER A 232 -7.09 -0.50 -9.06
CA SER A 232 -6.03 -1.12 -8.29
C SER A 232 -6.33 -1.18 -6.80
N MET A 233 -7.13 -0.25 -6.30
CA MET A 233 -7.40 -0.13 -4.87
C MET A 233 -8.49 -1.05 -4.39
N THR A 234 -9.37 -1.55 -5.26
CA THR A 234 -10.56 -2.31 -4.86
C THR A 234 -10.23 -3.55 -4.03
N HIS A 235 -9.49 -4.49 -4.60
CA HIS A 235 -9.03 -5.73 -3.97
C HIS A 235 -7.92 -6.33 -4.85
N PRO A 236 -7.21 -7.38 -4.41
CA PRO A 236 -6.29 -8.08 -5.30
C PRO A 236 -7.06 -8.77 -6.45
N ARG A 237 -6.90 -8.27 -7.67
CA ARG A 237 -7.62 -8.69 -8.88
C ARG A 237 -6.76 -9.50 -9.84
N ILE A 238 -5.47 -9.19 -9.88
CA ILE A 238 -4.54 -9.69 -10.89
C ILE A 238 -3.44 -10.46 -10.17
N PRO A 239 -3.03 -11.66 -10.65
CA PRO A 239 -3.46 -12.33 -11.88
C PRO A 239 -4.76 -13.12 -11.74
N VAL A 240 -5.12 -13.48 -10.51
CA VAL A 240 -6.37 -14.16 -10.18
C VAL A 240 -7.11 -13.27 -9.19
N GLU A 241 -8.42 -13.10 -9.42
CA GLU A 241 -9.24 -12.24 -8.59
C GLU A 241 -9.54 -12.91 -7.25
N HIS A 242 -9.20 -12.22 -6.16
CA HIS A 242 -9.51 -12.68 -4.82
C HIS A 242 -11.01 -12.48 -4.51
N PRO A 243 -11.60 -13.30 -3.62
CA PRO A 243 -13.00 -13.15 -3.23
C PRO A 243 -13.30 -11.73 -2.75
N SER A 244 -14.29 -11.09 -3.35
CA SER A 244 -14.64 -9.70 -3.04
C SER A 244 -16.14 -9.42 -3.19
N ILE A 245 -16.61 -8.42 -2.46
CA ILE A 245 -17.98 -7.90 -2.48
C ILE A 245 -17.92 -6.37 -2.53
N PHE A 246 -18.64 -5.79 -3.47
CA PHE A 246 -18.85 -4.34 -3.53
C PHE A 246 -19.92 -3.93 -2.52
N VAL A 247 -19.63 -2.93 -1.69
CA VAL A 247 -20.54 -2.42 -0.67
C VAL A 247 -20.97 -1.00 -1.04
N GLU A 248 -22.23 -0.85 -1.45
CA GLU A 248 -22.83 0.45 -1.79
C GLU A 248 -23.25 1.22 -0.52
N ASP A 249 -24.03 0.59 0.35
CA ASP A 249 -24.50 1.18 1.61
C ASP A 249 -24.03 0.37 2.83
N ASP A 250 -23.77 1.08 3.94
CA ASP A 250 -23.29 0.46 5.19
C ASP A 250 -24.41 -0.36 5.89
N SER A 251 -25.67 -0.21 5.44
CA SER A 251 -26.81 -1.04 5.85
C SER A 251 -26.80 -2.45 5.23
N ASP A 252 -26.11 -2.63 4.11
CA ASP A 252 -26.04 -3.90 3.38
C ASP A 252 -25.01 -4.87 3.97
N CYS A 253 -24.31 -4.46 5.04
CA CYS A 253 -23.49 -5.34 5.86
C CYS A 253 -24.38 -6.33 6.65
N HIS A 254 -25.01 -7.26 5.92
CA HIS A 254 -25.33 -8.59 6.42
C HIS A 254 -24.06 -9.20 7.04
N GLN A 255 -24.25 -10.13 7.98
CA GLN A 255 -23.20 -10.73 8.82
C GLN A 255 -21.86 -10.90 8.07
N LEU A 256 -20.90 -10.03 8.36
CA LEU A 256 -19.60 -10.00 7.67
C LEU A 256 -18.94 -11.37 7.79
N GLN A 257 -18.46 -11.89 6.66
CA GLN A 257 -17.71 -13.14 6.60
C GLN A 257 -16.21 -12.86 6.40
N PRO A 258 -15.32 -13.53 7.14
CA PRO A 258 -13.88 -13.44 6.91
C PRO A 258 -13.50 -14.14 5.59
N GLY A 259 -12.28 -13.87 5.10
CA GLY A 259 -11.77 -14.41 3.83
C GLY A 259 -12.27 -13.71 2.57
N ILE A 260 -12.98 -12.59 2.70
CA ILE A 260 -13.55 -11.83 1.57
C ILE A 260 -13.17 -10.36 1.71
N TRP A 261 -12.83 -9.72 0.58
CA TRP A 261 -12.60 -8.28 0.48
C TRP A 261 -13.91 -7.50 0.31
N TYR A 262 -14.27 -6.70 1.30
CA TYR A 262 -15.37 -5.76 1.19
C TYR A 262 -14.83 -4.42 0.74
N TYR A 263 -15.18 -3.99 -0.48
CA TYR A 263 -14.65 -2.74 -1.02
C TYR A 263 -15.73 -1.70 -1.29
N LYS A 264 -15.37 -0.43 -1.07
CA LYS A 264 -16.22 0.75 -1.28
C LYS A 264 -15.44 1.80 -2.06
N ILE A 265 -16.11 2.48 -2.99
CA ILE A 265 -15.52 3.61 -3.72
C ILE A 265 -15.88 4.90 -3.01
N VAL A 266 -14.88 5.71 -2.69
CA VAL A 266 -15.00 6.98 -1.96
C VAL A 266 -14.50 8.12 -2.84
N GLU A 267 -15.30 9.18 -2.93
CA GLU A 267 -14.95 10.40 -3.66
C GLU A 267 -13.95 11.26 -2.87
N ALA A 268 -12.68 10.89 -2.94
CA ALA A 268 -11.57 11.54 -2.24
C ALA A 268 -10.27 11.43 -3.06
N ASP A 269 -9.38 12.42 -2.92
CA ASP A 269 -8.04 12.34 -3.50
C ASP A 269 -7.10 11.55 -2.59
N HIS A 270 -5.95 11.14 -3.11
CA HIS A 270 -4.98 10.33 -2.36
C HIS A 270 -4.49 11.01 -1.07
N MET A 271 -4.49 12.35 -1.04
CA MET A 271 -4.00 13.17 0.07
C MET A 271 -5.03 13.36 1.17
N THR A 272 -6.30 13.06 0.89
CA THR A 272 -7.42 13.27 1.81
C THR A 272 -7.18 12.55 3.13
N PHE A 273 -6.64 11.32 3.08
CA PHE A 273 -6.41 10.50 4.27
C PHE A 273 -5.11 10.86 5.03
N VAL A 274 -4.24 11.68 4.45
CA VAL A 274 -2.90 11.98 5.01
C VAL A 274 -2.79 13.41 5.52
N MET A 275 -3.32 14.40 4.78
CA MET A 275 -3.05 15.83 5.05
C MET A 275 -4.29 16.65 5.49
N ASN A 276 -5.51 16.24 5.12
CA ASN A 276 -6.69 17.11 5.19
C ASN A 276 -7.68 16.74 6.31
N ARG A 277 -7.22 16.72 7.58
CA ARG A 277 -8.09 16.50 8.75
C ARG A 277 -9.34 17.41 8.81
N PRO A 278 -9.31 18.72 8.47
CA PRO A 278 -10.50 19.57 8.60
C PRO A 278 -11.50 19.48 7.44
N LYS A 279 -11.05 19.18 6.21
CA LYS A 279 -11.92 19.10 5.01
C LYS A 279 -12.47 17.69 4.77
N GLY A 280 -11.78 16.67 5.28
CA GLY A 280 -12.22 15.29 5.27
C GLY A 280 -12.95 14.85 6.54
N SER A 281 -13.01 15.67 7.60
CA SER A 281 -13.33 15.22 8.97
C SER A 281 -14.58 14.35 9.05
N VAL A 282 -15.72 14.76 8.49
CA VAL A 282 -16.95 13.97 8.65
C VAL A 282 -16.87 12.63 7.92
N GLN A 283 -16.39 12.59 6.68
CA GLN A 283 -16.33 11.36 5.91
C GLN A 283 -15.16 10.46 6.37
N PHE A 284 -14.07 11.07 6.82
CA PHE A 284 -12.92 10.42 7.42
C PHE A 284 -13.28 9.79 8.77
N ASP A 285 -13.92 10.53 9.66
CA ASP A 285 -14.40 10.05 10.96
C ASP A 285 -15.45 8.95 10.75
N LEU A 286 -16.35 9.07 9.77
CA LEU A 286 -17.29 8.00 9.42
C LEU A 286 -16.61 6.74 8.88
N ILE A 287 -15.58 6.87 8.03
CA ILE A 287 -14.82 5.72 7.51
C ILE A 287 -14.06 5.05 8.65
N TYR A 288 -13.34 5.79 9.49
CA TYR A 288 -12.63 5.23 10.63
C TYR A 288 -13.57 4.68 11.70
N ASP A 289 -14.67 5.36 12.01
CA ASP A 289 -15.70 4.85 12.92
C ASP A 289 -16.33 3.59 12.37
N ASN A 290 -16.55 3.48 11.06
CA ASN A 290 -17.05 2.27 10.43
C ASN A 290 -16.00 1.16 10.49
N ILE A 291 -14.72 1.45 10.19
CA ILE A 291 -13.59 0.51 10.36
C ILE A 291 -13.55 0.00 11.80
N PHE A 292 -13.49 0.89 12.79
CA PHE A 292 -13.40 0.50 14.20
C PHE A 292 -14.68 -0.19 14.69
N ARG A 293 -15.86 0.20 14.21
CA ARG A 293 -17.13 -0.48 14.53
C ARG A 293 -17.14 -1.89 13.96
N ASN A 294 -16.70 -2.08 12.72
CA ASN A 294 -16.61 -3.39 12.07
C ASN A 294 -15.56 -4.26 12.76
N CYS A 295 -14.39 -3.69 13.07
CA CYS A 295 -13.37 -4.36 13.86
C CYS A 295 -13.92 -4.82 15.22
N ARG A 296 -14.59 -3.92 15.98
CA ARG A 296 -15.17 -4.23 17.31
C ARG A 296 -16.26 -5.29 17.29
N LYS A 297 -17.13 -5.30 16.26
CA LYS A 297 -18.17 -6.34 16.11
C LYS A 297 -17.57 -7.74 15.94
N ASN A 298 -16.36 -7.81 15.40
CA ASN A 298 -15.71 -9.07 15.00
C ASN A 298 -14.63 -9.54 16.00
N VAL A 299 -14.46 -8.87 17.15
CA VAL A 299 -13.47 -9.24 18.21
C VAL A 299 -13.80 -10.58 18.90
N PHE A 300 -15.02 -11.12 18.76
CA PHE A 300 -15.43 -12.33 19.47
C PHE A 300 -14.98 -13.61 18.76
N ARG A 301 -13.67 -13.87 18.70
CA ARG A 301 -13.14 -15.23 18.45
C ARG A 301 -13.01 -16.07 19.71
N THR A 302 -13.09 -15.46 20.87
CA THR A 302 -13.09 -16.13 22.17
C THR A 302 -14.08 -15.41 23.09
N ALA A 303 -14.70 -16.17 24.00
CA ALA A 303 -15.78 -15.74 24.87
C ALA A 303 -15.52 -14.38 25.53
N PRO A 304 -16.58 -13.60 25.89
CA PRO A 304 -16.40 -12.29 26.50
C PRO A 304 -15.46 -12.37 27.69
N LEU A 305 -14.41 -11.56 27.69
CA LEU A 305 -13.62 -11.26 28.89
C LEU A 305 -14.60 -10.81 29.98
N THR A 306 -14.92 -11.71 30.90
CA THR A 306 -15.59 -11.38 32.15
C THR A 306 -14.70 -10.40 32.89
N LEU A 307 -15.08 -9.12 32.88
CA LEU A 307 -14.54 -8.12 33.78
C LEU A 307 -14.66 -8.66 35.21
N PRO A 308 -13.60 -8.61 36.05
CA PRO A 308 -13.72 -8.98 37.44
C PRO A 308 -14.77 -8.07 38.09
N ASN A 309 -15.78 -8.67 38.70
CA ASN A 309 -16.73 -7.98 39.57
C ASN A 309 -15.94 -7.18 40.60
N GLN A 310 -15.87 -5.85 40.45
CA GLN A 310 -15.67 -4.97 41.59
C GLN A 310 -16.96 -4.97 42.39
N ASN A 311 -17.15 -6.00 43.20
CA ASN A 311 -18.07 -6.02 44.32
C ASN A 311 -17.62 -7.11 45.30
N SER A 312 -16.67 -6.73 46.15
CA SER A 312 -16.46 -7.37 47.44
C SER A 312 -16.05 -6.26 48.40
N THR A 313 -17.06 -5.82 49.16
CA THR A 313 -17.06 -5.28 50.54
C THR A 313 -15.79 -4.69 51.10
#